data_AF-A0A843FT99-F1
#
_entry.id   AF-A0A843FT99-F1
#
_cell.length_a   1.000
_cell.length_b   1.000
_cell.length_c   1.000
_cell.angle_alpha   90.00
_cell.angle_beta   90.00
_cell.angle_gamma   90.00
#
_symmetry.space_group_name_H-M   'P 1'
#
loop_
_entity.id
_entity.type
_entity.pdbx_description
1 polymer ?
#
loop_
_entity_poly.entity_id
_entity_poly.type
_entity_poly.pdbx_seq_one_letter_code
_entity_poly.pdbx_strand_id
1 'polypeptide(L)'
;MNQEILNKAEELINYTNGNICNHCLGRKFSDCVEGNGNEDRGIKIRESLNLEAYDGGCEICHDLFNFIEDDVLDLVNEKIALLKVEFDTFVVGCKLPKEIVEKDQEISDELDFDVEIIKKEVNREIGKLLEANLEQNVDFDGEDVLVMVDFRRILKEDIENPVKVRLQINPIFIEGRYRKLVRGIPQTKWPCTKCKGRGCEECNFTGKQYPESVEELLSETVLKHTNGYEAKFHGAGREDIDVRMLGTGRPFVLEIKEPKIRKIDLEKIAEEVAEVAEGKTEYL
;
A
#
# COMPACT_ATOMS: atom_id res chain seq x y z
N MET A 1 16.91 36.32 -2.60
CA MET A 1 16.11 35.73 -3.68
C MET A 1 16.19 36.65 -4.91
N ASN A 2 16.14 36.14 -6.14
CA ASN A 2 16.17 37.00 -7.34
C ASN A 2 14.82 37.73 -7.50
N GLN A 3 14.83 38.95 -8.05
CA GLN A 3 13.65 39.80 -8.24
C GLN A 3 12.56 39.13 -9.10
N GLU A 4 12.95 38.36 -10.11
CA GLU A 4 12.01 37.62 -10.97
C GLU A 4 11.18 36.60 -10.19
N ILE A 5 11.81 35.86 -9.27
CA ILE A 5 11.15 34.90 -8.39
C ILE A 5 10.18 35.64 -7.45
N LEU A 6 10.61 36.77 -6.89
CA LEU A 6 9.78 37.56 -5.98
C LEU A 6 8.54 38.14 -6.69
N ASN A 7 8.71 38.66 -7.91
CA ASN A 7 7.57 39.16 -8.70
C ASN A 7 6.57 38.05 -9.01
N LYS A 8 7.05 36.86 -9.39
CA LYS A 8 6.18 35.70 -9.66
C LYS A 8 5.50 35.18 -8.38
N ALA A 9 6.18 35.26 -7.23
CA ALA A 9 5.59 34.95 -5.93
C ALA A 9 4.48 35.94 -5.54
N GLU A 10 4.70 37.24 -5.74
CA GLU A 10 3.66 38.27 -5.55
C GLU A 10 2.44 38.02 -6.43
N GLU A 11 2.64 37.63 -7.69
CA GLU A 11 1.55 37.27 -8.60
C GLU A 11 0.72 36.09 -8.08
N LEU A 12 1.39 35.00 -7.65
CA LEU A 12 0.71 33.85 -7.05
C LEU A 12 -0.05 34.24 -5.78
N ILE A 13 0.56 35.03 -4.90
CA ILE A 13 -0.07 35.48 -3.66
C ILE A 13 -1.31 36.31 -3.96
N ASN A 14 -1.23 37.26 -4.90
CA ASN A 14 -2.37 38.06 -5.34
C ASN A 14 -3.47 37.19 -5.95
N TYR A 15 -3.12 36.19 -6.77
CA TYR A 15 -4.07 35.25 -7.35
C TYR A 15 -4.84 34.47 -6.28
N THR A 16 -4.18 34.14 -5.17
CA THR A 16 -4.77 33.47 -4.00
C THR A 16 -5.33 34.44 -2.95
N ASN A 17 -5.53 35.72 -3.26
CA ASN A 17 -6.01 36.74 -2.31
C ASN A 17 -5.20 36.83 -1.00
N GLY A 18 -3.90 36.48 -1.02
CA GLY A 18 -3.05 36.40 0.18
C GLY A 18 -3.10 35.06 0.92
N ASN A 19 -4.07 34.20 0.61
CA ASN A 19 -4.41 33.01 1.36
C ASN A 19 -3.75 31.77 0.75
N ILE A 20 -2.45 31.58 1.02
CA ILE A 20 -1.68 30.42 0.54
C ILE A 20 -0.74 29.90 1.63
N CYS A 21 -0.87 28.63 2.01
CA CYS A 21 0.01 28.06 3.04
C CYS A 21 1.47 27.92 2.55
N ASN A 22 2.40 27.74 3.49
CA ASN A 22 3.83 27.63 3.18
C ASN A 22 4.16 26.45 2.26
N HIS A 23 3.52 25.29 2.44
CA HIS A 23 3.69 24.14 1.54
C HIS A 23 3.28 24.46 0.10
N CYS A 24 2.11 25.08 -0.09
CA CYS A 24 1.61 25.39 -1.42
C CYS A 24 2.45 26.49 -2.08
N LEU A 25 2.81 27.53 -1.34
CA LEU A 25 3.67 28.61 -1.82
C LEU A 25 5.04 28.06 -2.21
N GLY A 26 5.75 27.40 -1.28
CA GLY A 26 7.10 26.91 -1.55
C GLY A 26 7.17 25.82 -2.61
N ARG A 27 6.12 25.00 -2.76
CA ARG A 27 6.05 23.97 -3.82
C ARG A 27 6.07 24.59 -5.22
N LYS A 28 5.36 25.70 -5.43
CA LYS A 28 5.33 26.42 -6.72
C LYS A 28 6.69 27.00 -7.11
N PHE A 29 7.63 27.07 -6.18
CA PHE A 29 9.01 27.54 -6.39
C PHE A 29 10.06 26.48 -6.04
N SER A 30 9.68 25.19 -6.05
CA SER A 30 10.54 24.08 -5.62
C SER A 30 11.78 23.86 -6.49
N ASP A 31 11.75 24.35 -7.73
CA ASP A 31 12.80 24.29 -8.75
C ASP A 31 13.82 25.44 -8.66
N CYS A 32 13.43 26.58 -8.07
CA CYS A 32 14.22 27.81 -8.07
C CYS A 32 14.52 28.38 -6.67
N VAL A 33 13.89 27.86 -5.61
CA VAL A 33 14.16 28.23 -4.21
C VAL A 33 14.70 27.04 -3.44
N GLU A 34 15.88 27.19 -2.84
CA GLU A 34 16.49 26.16 -2.00
C GLU A 34 15.85 26.10 -0.61
N GLY A 35 15.55 24.88 -0.14
CA GLY A 35 15.03 24.65 1.20
C GLY A 35 14.87 23.18 1.56
N ASN A 36 14.74 22.90 2.86
CA ASN A 36 14.59 21.56 3.43
C ASN A 36 13.16 21.02 3.33
N GLY A 37 12.53 21.21 2.17
CA GLY A 37 11.10 20.95 1.95
C GLY A 37 10.35 22.20 1.48
N ASN A 38 9.10 22.01 1.08
CA ASN A 38 8.30 23.10 0.52
C ASN A 38 7.80 24.07 1.58
N GLU A 39 7.59 23.63 2.82
CA GLU A 39 7.26 24.54 3.92
C GLU A 39 8.36 25.60 4.15
N ASP A 40 9.62 25.17 4.31
CA ASP A 40 10.78 26.06 4.48
C ASP A 40 10.94 27.03 3.31
N ARG A 41 10.75 26.55 2.06
CA ARG A 41 10.74 27.41 0.87
C ARG A 41 9.65 28.49 0.96
N GLY A 42 8.44 28.11 1.38
CA GLY A 42 7.33 29.05 1.55
C GLY A 42 7.61 30.11 2.61
N ILE A 43 8.18 29.72 3.74
CA ILE A 43 8.60 30.64 4.82
C ILE A 43 9.61 31.66 4.28
N LYS A 44 10.66 31.20 3.59
CA LYS A 44 11.70 32.08 3.01
C LYS A 44 11.14 33.07 1.99
N ILE A 45 10.16 32.66 1.19
CA ILE A 45 9.48 33.54 0.23
C ILE A 45 8.69 34.62 0.98
N ARG A 46 7.91 34.23 2.00
CA ARG A 46 7.15 35.18 2.83
C ARG A 46 8.05 36.20 3.52
N GLU A 47 9.14 35.75 4.12
CA GLU A 47 10.14 36.62 4.74
C GLU A 47 10.75 37.60 3.73
N SER A 48 11.09 37.12 2.53
CA SER A 48 11.67 37.96 1.47
C SER A 48 10.71 39.04 0.97
N LEU A 49 9.39 38.79 1.04
CA LEU A 49 8.33 39.72 0.67
C LEU A 49 7.80 40.54 1.86
N ASN A 50 8.36 40.37 3.07
CA ASN A 50 7.86 40.98 4.32
C ASN A 50 6.37 40.72 4.58
N LEU A 51 5.91 39.50 4.32
CA LEU A 51 4.54 39.07 4.57
C LEU A 51 4.37 38.59 6.01
N GLU A 52 3.16 38.73 6.54
CA GLU A 52 2.81 38.15 7.83
C GLU A 52 2.83 36.60 7.78
N ALA A 53 2.91 36.00 8.97
CA ALA A 53 2.79 34.56 9.12
C ALA A 53 1.43 34.09 8.58
N TYR A 54 1.43 32.90 8.00
CA TYR A 54 0.21 32.28 7.50
C TYR A 54 -0.74 31.95 8.67
N ASP A 55 -2.01 32.34 8.57
CA ASP A 55 -3.02 32.21 9.64
C ASP A 55 -4.21 31.31 9.28
N GLY A 56 -4.21 30.67 8.10
CA GLY A 56 -5.22 29.69 7.67
C GLY A 56 -5.93 30.07 6.37
N GLY A 57 -6.82 29.17 5.90
CA GLY A 57 -7.71 29.43 4.78
C GLY A 57 -7.09 29.27 3.38
N CYS A 58 -6.12 28.37 3.20
CA CYS A 58 -5.38 28.23 1.94
C CYS A 58 -6.34 27.98 0.77
N GLU A 59 -6.29 28.82 -0.25
CA GLU A 59 -7.15 28.72 -1.45
C GLU A 59 -6.83 27.48 -2.29
N ILE A 60 -5.63 26.90 -2.14
CA ILE A 60 -5.22 25.72 -2.90
C ILE A 60 -5.59 24.43 -2.17
N CYS A 61 -5.14 24.30 -0.93
CA CYS A 61 -5.21 23.04 -0.19
C CYS A 61 -6.22 23.02 0.95
N HIS A 62 -6.88 24.15 1.26
CA HIS A 62 -7.80 24.25 2.39
C HIS A 62 -7.23 23.66 3.68
N ASP A 63 -5.99 24.05 4.02
CA ASP A 63 -5.29 23.60 5.23
C ASP A 63 -5.12 22.07 5.37
N LEU A 64 -5.12 21.34 4.25
CA LEU A 64 -4.95 19.89 4.22
C LEU A 64 -3.75 19.38 5.05
N PHE A 65 -2.66 20.14 5.11
CA PHE A 65 -1.44 19.74 5.82
C PHE A 65 -1.63 19.64 7.34
N ASN A 66 -2.57 20.39 7.93
CA ASN A 66 -2.88 20.30 9.36
C ASN A 66 -3.43 18.91 9.73
N PHE A 67 -4.20 18.29 8.84
CA PHE A 67 -4.72 16.93 9.04
C PHE A 67 -3.62 15.86 8.97
N ILE A 68 -2.48 16.15 8.34
CA ILE A 68 -1.37 15.19 8.25
C ILE A 68 -0.71 15.03 9.62
N GLU A 69 -0.44 16.13 10.31
CA GLU A 69 0.26 16.14 11.59
C GLU A 69 -0.55 15.49 12.71
N ASP A 70 -1.84 15.80 12.80
CA ASP A 70 -2.69 15.37 13.93
C ASP A 70 -3.32 13.98 13.73
N ASP A 71 -3.94 13.73 12.57
CA ASP A 71 -4.84 12.57 12.41
C ASP A 71 -4.15 11.34 11.80
N VAL A 72 -3.21 11.55 10.87
CA VAL A 72 -2.72 10.45 10.01
C VAL A 72 -1.89 9.44 10.80
N LEU A 73 -0.97 9.90 11.65
CA LEU A 73 -0.08 9.02 12.42
C LEU A 73 -0.88 8.11 13.36
N ASP A 74 -1.84 8.68 14.09
CA ASP A 74 -2.69 7.94 15.02
C ASP A 74 -3.54 6.89 14.30
N LEU A 75 -4.17 7.27 13.17
CA LEU A 75 -4.95 6.34 12.36
C LEU A 75 -4.10 5.21 11.77
N VAL A 76 -2.86 5.50 11.35
CA VAL A 76 -1.92 4.47 10.85
C VAL A 76 -1.56 3.50 11.97
N ASN A 77 -1.15 4.01 13.13
CA ASN A 77 -0.79 3.21 14.30
C ASN A 77 -1.95 2.32 14.78
N GLU A 78 -3.18 2.87 14.83
CA GLU A 78 -4.39 2.11 15.16
C GLU A 78 -4.58 0.94 14.18
N LYS A 79 -4.41 1.17 12.87
CA LYS A 79 -4.57 0.12 11.85
C LYS A 79 -3.49 -0.95 11.94
N ILE A 80 -2.24 -0.56 12.18
CA ILE A 80 -1.13 -1.51 12.36
C ILE A 80 -1.42 -2.41 13.56
N ALA A 81 -1.79 -1.82 14.70
CA ALA A 81 -2.11 -2.55 15.93
C ALA A 81 -3.33 -3.47 15.78
N LEU A 82 -4.41 -2.99 15.14
CA LEU A 82 -5.63 -3.75 14.91
C LEU A 82 -5.40 -4.97 14.01
N LEU A 83 -4.62 -4.79 12.93
CA LEU A 83 -4.35 -5.84 11.96
C LEU A 83 -3.20 -6.77 12.38
N LYS A 84 -2.41 -6.37 13.38
CA LYS A 84 -1.19 -7.07 13.85
C LYS A 84 -0.25 -7.41 12.70
N VAL A 85 -0.05 -6.45 11.80
CA VAL A 85 0.77 -6.62 10.60
C VAL A 85 2.22 -6.28 10.90
N GLU A 86 3.12 -7.16 10.50
CA GLU A 86 4.55 -6.96 10.47
C GLU A 86 4.99 -6.58 9.05
N PHE A 87 5.83 -5.56 8.95
CA PHE A 87 6.40 -5.08 7.69
C PHE A 87 7.71 -4.35 7.97
N ASP A 88 8.61 -4.34 6.99
CA ASP A 88 9.88 -3.60 7.05
C ASP A 88 9.83 -2.36 6.16
N THR A 89 9.06 -2.42 5.06
CA THR A 89 8.97 -1.36 4.05
C THR A 89 7.54 -0.87 3.82
N PHE A 90 7.37 0.42 3.50
CA PHE A 90 6.06 0.93 3.12
C PHE A 90 6.14 2.01 2.04
N VAL A 91 5.01 2.27 1.39
CA VAL A 91 4.81 3.43 0.52
C VAL A 91 3.54 4.15 0.95
N VAL A 92 3.49 5.45 0.70
CA VAL A 92 2.30 6.27 0.94
C VAL A 92 1.61 6.60 -0.38
N GLY A 93 0.28 6.45 -0.37
CA GLY A 93 -0.58 6.98 -1.42
C GLY A 93 -1.75 7.76 -0.83
N CYS A 94 -2.11 8.88 -1.44
CA CYS A 94 -3.26 9.67 -1.01
C CYS A 94 -4.38 9.76 -2.05
N LYS A 95 -5.60 10.04 -1.57
CA LYS A 95 -6.74 10.50 -2.36
C LYS A 95 -7.16 11.87 -1.88
N LEU A 96 -7.22 12.83 -2.79
CA LEU A 96 -7.54 14.23 -2.49
C LEU A 96 -8.94 14.59 -3.00
N PRO A 97 -9.61 15.60 -2.39
CA PRO A 97 -10.75 16.28 -2.99
C PRO A 97 -10.44 16.72 -4.42
N LYS A 98 -11.42 16.67 -5.32
CA LYS A 98 -11.22 17.09 -6.71
C LYS A 98 -10.94 18.58 -6.77
N GLU A 99 -11.64 19.34 -5.93
CA GLU A 99 -11.55 20.77 -5.77
C GLU A 99 -10.09 21.21 -5.54
N ILE A 100 -9.36 20.52 -4.66
CA ILE A 100 -7.93 20.80 -4.38
C ILE A 100 -7.05 20.49 -5.60
N VAL A 101 -7.29 19.35 -6.28
CA VAL A 101 -6.47 18.93 -7.42
C VAL A 101 -6.70 19.85 -8.62
N GLU A 102 -7.96 20.19 -8.90
CA GLU A 102 -8.35 21.09 -9.99
C GLU A 102 -7.83 22.50 -9.72
N LYS A 103 -7.93 23.01 -8.49
CA LYS A 103 -7.42 24.34 -8.14
C LYS A 103 -5.90 24.44 -8.23
N ASP A 104 -5.18 23.40 -7.79
CA ASP A 104 -3.71 23.36 -7.93
C ASP A 104 -3.27 23.38 -9.40
N GLN A 105 -3.98 22.65 -10.27
CA GLN A 105 -3.70 22.59 -11.69
C GLN A 105 -4.06 23.91 -12.39
N GLU A 106 -5.24 24.48 -12.11
CA GLU A 106 -5.68 25.79 -12.61
C GLU A 106 -4.62 26.86 -12.35
N ILE A 107 -4.13 26.96 -11.12
CA ILE A 107 -3.08 27.92 -10.74
C ILE A 107 -1.77 27.63 -11.47
N SER A 108 -1.43 26.36 -11.66
CA SER A 108 -0.23 25.99 -12.41
C SER A 108 -0.32 26.40 -13.87
N ASP A 109 -1.47 26.23 -14.51
CA ASP A 109 -1.67 26.55 -15.92
C ASP A 109 -1.74 28.07 -16.14
N GLU A 110 -2.48 28.79 -15.31
CA GLU A 110 -2.67 30.25 -15.43
C GLU A 110 -1.38 31.04 -15.16
N LEU A 111 -0.54 30.57 -14.23
CA LEU A 111 0.71 31.26 -13.83
C LEU A 111 1.98 30.58 -14.36
N ASP A 112 1.83 29.60 -15.26
CA ASP A 112 2.92 28.88 -15.94
C ASP A 112 3.93 28.27 -14.94
N PHE A 113 3.43 27.46 -14.00
CA PHE A 113 4.25 26.68 -13.06
C PHE A 113 4.37 25.21 -13.50
N ASP A 114 5.57 24.82 -13.91
CA ASP A 114 5.95 23.43 -14.21
C ASP A 114 6.68 22.78 -13.03
N VAL A 115 5.94 22.52 -11.96
CA VAL A 115 6.45 21.89 -10.73
C VAL A 115 5.63 20.66 -10.35
N GLU A 116 6.05 19.96 -9.30
CA GLU A 116 5.28 18.82 -8.80
C GLU A 116 3.85 19.19 -8.36
N ILE A 117 2.92 18.29 -8.69
CA ILE A 117 1.52 18.39 -8.27
C ILE A 117 1.38 18.20 -6.75
N ILE A 118 0.33 18.80 -6.17
CA ILE A 118 0.06 18.74 -4.73
C ILE A 118 0.00 17.31 -4.18
N LYS A 119 -0.46 16.34 -4.98
CA LYS A 119 -0.53 14.94 -4.57
C LYS A 119 0.84 14.37 -4.18
N LYS A 120 1.90 14.74 -4.90
CA LYS A 120 3.27 14.26 -4.61
C LYS A 120 3.81 14.86 -3.32
N GLU A 121 3.55 16.14 -3.08
CA GLU A 121 3.86 16.81 -1.82
C GLU A 121 3.16 16.14 -0.64
N VAL A 122 1.85 15.92 -0.72
CA VAL A 122 1.09 15.27 0.36
C VAL A 122 1.63 13.88 0.66
N ASN A 123 1.91 13.06 -0.36
CA ASN A 123 2.51 11.75 -0.16
C ASN A 123 3.88 11.84 0.53
N ARG A 124 4.70 12.83 0.17
CA ARG A 124 6.03 13.02 0.76
C ARG A 124 5.96 13.46 2.22
N GLU A 125 5.10 14.42 2.56
CA GLU A 125 4.98 14.90 3.94
C GLU A 125 4.43 13.82 4.87
N ILE A 126 3.45 13.02 4.41
CA ILE A 126 3.01 11.83 5.16
C ILE A 126 4.15 10.80 5.27
N GLY A 127 4.92 10.58 4.19
CA GLY A 127 6.06 9.67 4.19
C GLY A 127 7.09 10.05 5.27
N LYS A 128 7.51 11.32 5.30
CA LYS A 128 8.42 11.85 6.33
C LYS A 128 7.85 11.71 7.74
N LEU A 129 6.56 12.03 7.93
CA LEU A 129 5.90 11.87 9.22
C LEU A 129 5.97 10.42 9.69
N LEU A 130 5.66 9.46 8.81
CA LEU A 130 5.68 8.06 9.16
C LEU A 130 7.11 7.54 9.38
N GLU A 131 8.09 7.87 8.53
CA GLU A 131 9.49 7.48 8.72
C GLU A 131 10.10 8.03 10.02
N ALA A 132 9.68 9.23 10.45
CA ALA A 132 10.15 9.81 11.70
C ALA A 132 9.57 9.13 12.95
N ASN A 133 8.44 8.44 12.83
CA ASN A 133 7.68 7.89 13.96
C ASN A 133 7.54 6.36 13.94
N LEU A 134 7.88 5.71 12.83
CA LEU A 134 7.89 4.27 12.66
C LEU A 134 9.34 3.77 12.50
N GLU A 135 9.58 2.49 12.83
CA GLU A 135 10.89 1.85 12.61
C GLU A 135 11.08 1.37 11.17
N GLN A 136 10.01 1.41 10.35
CA GLN A 136 9.99 0.98 8.97
C GLN A 136 10.48 2.07 8.00
N ASN A 137 10.93 1.65 6.82
CA ASN A 137 11.52 2.56 5.82
C ASN A 137 10.63 2.68 4.58
N VAL A 138 10.71 3.80 3.85
CA VAL A 138 10.06 3.92 2.55
C VAL A 138 10.87 3.20 1.47
N ASP A 139 10.22 2.30 0.72
CA ASP A 139 10.80 1.59 -0.43
C ASP A 139 9.76 1.51 -1.55
N PHE A 140 10.06 2.07 -2.72
CA PHE A 140 9.13 2.12 -3.86
C PHE A 140 9.20 0.91 -4.79
N ASP A 141 10.20 0.04 -4.64
CA ASP A 141 10.42 -1.11 -5.53
C ASP A 141 9.94 -2.43 -4.91
N GLY A 142 9.89 -2.50 -3.58
CA GLY A 142 9.55 -3.71 -2.82
C GLY A 142 8.72 -3.43 -1.57
N GLU A 143 7.64 -2.66 -1.70
CA GLU A 143 6.85 -2.25 -0.53
C GLU A 143 6.05 -3.41 0.07
N ASP A 144 6.18 -3.62 1.38
CA ASP A 144 5.39 -4.60 2.10
C ASP A 144 3.95 -4.11 2.32
N VAL A 145 3.80 -2.81 2.58
CA VAL A 145 2.53 -2.16 2.89
C VAL A 145 2.39 -0.85 2.12
N LEU A 146 1.26 -0.67 1.44
CA LEU A 146 0.83 0.63 0.91
C LEU A 146 -0.15 1.28 1.90
N VAL A 147 0.29 2.38 2.51
CA VAL A 147 -0.52 3.23 3.39
C VAL A 147 -1.35 4.17 2.52
N MET A 148 -2.64 3.86 2.38
CA MET A 148 -3.58 4.68 1.62
C MET A 148 -4.34 5.64 2.53
N VAL A 149 -4.09 6.94 2.39
CA VAL A 149 -4.76 8.02 3.12
C VAL A 149 -5.80 8.71 2.24
N ASP A 150 -7.03 8.83 2.71
CA ASP A 150 -8.15 9.38 1.96
C ASP A 150 -8.64 10.68 2.60
N PHE A 151 -8.33 11.80 1.94
CA PHE A 151 -8.71 13.17 2.31
C PHE A 151 -9.94 13.67 1.55
N ARG A 152 -10.61 12.85 0.72
CA ARG A 152 -11.72 13.31 -0.14
C ARG A 152 -12.91 13.92 0.60
N ARG A 153 -12.93 13.85 1.94
CA ARG A 153 -14.03 14.31 2.79
C ARG A 153 -13.63 15.48 3.70
N ILE A 154 -12.40 16.01 3.63
CA ILE A 154 -11.97 17.12 4.50
C ILE A 154 -12.74 18.42 4.28
N LEU A 155 -13.32 18.62 3.09
CA LEU A 155 -14.13 19.81 2.78
C LEU A 155 -15.62 19.64 3.15
N LYS A 156 -15.98 18.59 3.88
CA LYS A 156 -17.38 18.31 4.23
C LYS A 156 -17.61 18.59 5.71
N GLU A 157 -18.52 19.52 5.99
CA GLU A 157 -18.79 20.03 7.33
C GLU A 157 -19.47 19.00 8.26
N ASP A 158 -20.20 18.02 7.71
CA ASP A 158 -20.99 17.05 8.49
C ASP A 158 -20.22 15.80 8.94
N ILE A 159 -18.88 15.83 8.97
CA ILE A 159 -18.07 14.65 9.20
C ILE A 159 -17.04 14.88 10.31
N GLU A 160 -17.26 14.20 11.42
CA GLU A 160 -16.36 14.23 12.59
C GLU A 160 -14.95 13.71 12.27
N ASN A 161 -14.84 12.65 11.46
CA ASN A 161 -13.56 12.06 11.04
C ASN A 161 -13.43 12.07 9.50
N PRO A 162 -12.93 13.16 8.91
CA PRO A 162 -12.89 13.32 7.46
C PRO A 162 -11.76 12.52 6.81
N VAL A 163 -10.69 12.20 7.55
CA VAL A 163 -9.55 11.41 7.10
C VAL A 163 -9.83 9.92 7.30
N LYS A 164 -9.47 9.10 6.32
CA LYS A 164 -9.50 7.64 6.46
C LYS A 164 -8.18 7.02 6.03
N VAL A 165 -7.69 6.08 6.82
CA VAL A 165 -6.50 5.29 6.49
C VAL A 165 -6.88 3.84 6.19
N ARG A 166 -6.30 3.30 5.12
CA ARG A 166 -6.35 1.87 4.78
C ARG A 166 -4.94 1.37 4.53
N LEU A 167 -4.57 0.27 5.17
CA LEU A 167 -3.36 -0.46 4.84
C LEU A 167 -3.69 -1.50 3.76
N GLN A 168 -2.95 -1.46 2.66
CA GLN A 168 -2.93 -2.54 1.68
C GLN A 168 -1.65 -3.34 1.90
N ILE A 169 -1.82 -4.61 2.24
CA ILE A 169 -0.71 -5.50 2.56
C ILE A 169 -0.38 -6.29 1.29
N ASN A 170 0.80 -6.06 0.74
CA ASN A 170 1.22 -6.74 -0.48
C ASN A 170 1.49 -8.23 -0.20
N PRO A 171 1.30 -9.11 -1.19
CA PRO A 171 1.53 -10.53 -1.01
C PRO A 171 3.02 -10.85 -0.83
N ILE A 172 3.30 -12.00 -0.21
CA ILE A 172 4.62 -12.65 -0.32
C ILE A 172 4.53 -13.81 -1.30
N PHE A 173 5.65 -14.13 -1.93
CA PHE A 173 5.75 -15.21 -2.91
C PHE A 173 6.80 -16.21 -2.45
N ILE A 174 6.43 -17.49 -2.41
CA ILE A 174 7.32 -18.60 -2.09
C ILE A 174 7.46 -19.45 -3.33
N GLU A 175 8.66 -19.52 -3.87
CA GLU A 175 8.96 -20.42 -5.00
C GLU A 175 9.45 -21.78 -4.51
N GLY A 176 9.24 -22.80 -5.33
CA GLY A 176 9.75 -24.13 -5.07
C GLY A 176 9.42 -25.10 -6.19
N ARG A 177 9.68 -26.37 -5.95
CA ARG A 177 9.28 -27.48 -6.83
C ARG A 177 8.49 -28.49 -6.03
N TYR A 178 7.52 -29.14 -6.65
CA TYR A 178 6.84 -30.27 -6.00
C TYR A 178 6.96 -31.54 -6.81
N ARG A 179 7.00 -32.66 -6.10
CA ARG A 179 6.74 -33.99 -6.65
C ARG A 179 5.38 -34.47 -6.16
N LYS A 180 4.68 -35.18 -7.03
CA LYS A 180 3.40 -35.84 -6.75
C LYS A 180 3.62 -37.34 -6.88
N LEU A 181 3.65 -38.02 -5.73
CA LEU A 181 4.02 -39.43 -5.60
C LEU A 181 2.83 -40.37 -5.83
N VAL A 182 1.61 -39.87 -5.63
CA VAL A 182 0.36 -40.63 -5.75
C VAL A 182 -0.50 -40.16 -6.91
N ARG A 183 -1.39 -41.04 -7.38
CA ARG A 183 -2.49 -40.70 -8.30
C ARG A 183 -3.74 -40.37 -7.49
N GLY A 184 -4.67 -39.62 -8.07
CA GLY A 184 -5.99 -39.37 -7.45
C GLY A 184 -6.10 -38.05 -6.67
N ILE A 185 -5.02 -37.26 -6.58
CA ILE A 185 -5.08 -35.89 -6.05
C ILE A 185 -4.87 -34.87 -7.18
N PRO A 186 -5.71 -33.82 -7.30
CA PRO A 186 -5.49 -32.76 -8.26
C PRO A 186 -4.31 -31.85 -7.85
N GLN A 187 -3.79 -31.09 -8.81
CA GLN A 187 -2.75 -30.07 -8.56
C GLN A 187 -3.31 -28.93 -7.69
N THR A 188 -4.47 -28.40 -8.05
CA THR A 188 -5.13 -27.29 -7.34
C THR A 188 -6.42 -27.75 -6.69
N LYS A 189 -6.96 -26.95 -5.77
CA LYS A 189 -8.27 -27.20 -5.15
C LYS A 189 -9.38 -27.21 -6.21
N TRP A 190 -10.22 -28.24 -6.21
CA TRP A 190 -11.38 -28.32 -7.11
C TRP A 190 -12.69 -28.11 -6.33
N PRO A 191 -13.38 -26.97 -6.52
CA PRO A 191 -14.66 -26.73 -5.87
C PRO A 191 -15.73 -27.72 -6.33
N CYS A 192 -16.58 -28.15 -5.40
CA CYS A 192 -17.75 -28.99 -5.69
C CYS A 192 -18.60 -28.35 -6.79
N THR A 193 -18.93 -29.14 -7.82
CA THR A 193 -19.68 -28.68 -9.01
C THR A 193 -21.04 -28.10 -8.67
N LYS A 194 -21.71 -28.67 -7.66
CA LYS A 194 -23.06 -28.30 -7.20
C LYS A 194 -23.09 -27.06 -6.33
N CYS A 195 -22.28 -27.01 -5.27
CA CYS A 195 -22.32 -25.90 -4.30
C CYS A 195 -21.31 -24.78 -4.60
N LYS A 196 -20.42 -24.96 -5.58
CA LYS A 196 -19.39 -24.00 -5.98
C LYS A 196 -18.47 -23.58 -4.81
N GLY A 197 -18.11 -24.53 -3.95
CA GLY A 197 -17.22 -24.25 -2.81
C GLY A 197 -17.91 -23.98 -1.48
N ARG A 198 -19.24 -23.76 -1.46
CA ARG A 198 -19.97 -23.40 -0.22
C ARG A 198 -20.12 -24.52 0.81
N GLY A 199 -19.97 -25.77 0.39
CA GLY A 199 -20.38 -26.94 1.17
C GLY A 199 -21.84 -27.34 0.90
N CYS A 200 -22.08 -28.64 0.71
CA CYS A 200 -23.41 -29.25 0.60
C CYS A 200 -23.32 -30.75 0.92
N GLU A 201 -24.46 -31.40 1.10
CA GLU A 201 -24.54 -32.84 1.39
C GLU A 201 -23.73 -33.71 0.42
N GLU A 202 -23.74 -33.38 -0.88
CA GLU A 202 -23.05 -34.16 -1.93
C GLU A 202 -21.52 -34.18 -1.77
N CYS A 203 -20.95 -33.13 -1.20
CA CYS A 203 -19.51 -33.05 -0.92
C CYS A 203 -19.21 -33.23 0.57
N ASN A 204 -20.14 -33.79 1.35
CA ASN A 204 -20.03 -33.92 2.80
C ASN A 204 -19.68 -32.58 3.48
N PHE A 205 -20.29 -31.48 3.01
CA PHE A 205 -20.08 -30.12 3.50
C PHE A 205 -18.66 -29.55 3.35
N THR A 206 -17.73 -30.25 2.69
CA THR A 206 -16.36 -29.77 2.46
C THR A 206 -16.27 -28.64 1.44
N GLY A 207 -17.24 -28.56 0.52
CA GLY A 207 -17.21 -27.64 -0.62
C GLY A 207 -16.26 -28.08 -1.73
N LYS A 208 -15.62 -29.25 -1.62
CA LYS A 208 -14.58 -29.74 -2.55
C LYS A 208 -15.05 -30.99 -3.31
N GLN A 209 -14.49 -31.24 -4.49
CA GLN A 209 -14.67 -32.52 -5.22
C GLN A 209 -13.70 -33.59 -4.70
N TYR A 210 -12.47 -33.17 -4.41
CA TYR A 210 -11.42 -34.02 -3.87
C TYR A 210 -11.02 -33.50 -2.48
N PRO A 211 -10.71 -34.39 -1.52
CA PRO A 211 -10.39 -33.97 -0.16
C PRO A 211 -9.15 -33.09 -0.07
N GLU A 212 -8.13 -33.43 -0.86
CA GLU A 212 -6.79 -32.86 -0.83
C GLU A 212 -6.29 -32.53 -2.24
N SER A 213 -5.34 -31.61 -2.33
CA SER A 213 -4.64 -31.25 -3.56
C SER A 213 -3.17 -30.93 -3.26
N VAL A 214 -2.32 -30.91 -4.29
CA VAL A 214 -0.91 -30.51 -4.15
C VAL A 214 -0.81 -29.10 -3.55
N GLU A 215 -1.66 -28.18 -4.00
CA GLU A 215 -1.77 -26.84 -3.44
C GLU A 215 -2.09 -26.87 -1.95
N GLU A 216 -3.16 -27.56 -1.55
CA GLU A 216 -3.66 -27.51 -0.17
C GLU A 216 -2.71 -28.15 0.85
N LEU A 217 -2.02 -29.23 0.47
CA LEU A 217 -1.01 -29.89 1.31
C LEU A 217 0.18 -28.98 1.65
N LEU A 218 0.43 -27.95 0.85
CA LEU A 218 1.44 -26.92 1.10
C LEU A 218 0.82 -25.68 1.76
N SER A 219 -0.21 -25.13 1.11
CA SER A 219 -0.71 -23.79 1.40
C SER A 219 -1.30 -23.65 2.79
N GLU A 220 -1.92 -24.71 3.33
CA GLU A 220 -2.53 -24.66 4.66
C GLU A 220 -1.50 -24.45 5.77
N THR A 221 -0.31 -25.06 5.66
CA THR A 221 0.78 -24.85 6.62
C THR A 221 1.35 -23.45 6.45
N VAL A 222 1.66 -23.03 5.23
CA VAL A 222 2.19 -21.68 4.96
C VAL A 222 1.24 -20.58 5.47
N LEU A 223 -0.08 -20.73 5.27
CA LEU A 223 -1.08 -19.77 5.74
C LEU A 223 -1.10 -19.65 7.27
N LYS A 224 -0.87 -20.74 8.01
CA LYS A 224 -0.79 -20.71 9.48
C LYS A 224 0.41 -19.90 9.97
N HIS A 225 1.57 -20.07 9.34
CA HIS A 225 2.80 -19.37 9.72
C HIS A 225 2.82 -17.90 9.31
N THR A 226 2.19 -17.58 8.18
CA THR A 226 2.11 -16.20 7.65
C THR A 226 0.92 -15.41 8.20
N ASN A 227 -0.06 -16.11 8.79
CA ASN A 227 -1.39 -15.58 9.10
C ASN A 227 -2.01 -14.84 7.89
N GLY A 228 -1.79 -15.39 6.69
CA GLY A 228 -2.29 -14.83 5.43
C GLY A 228 -3.79 -15.05 5.24
N TYR A 229 -4.40 -14.22 4.40
CA TYR A 229 -5.83 -14.29 4.10
C TYR A 229 -6.18 -15.42 3.12
N GLU A 230 -5.38 -15.57 2.06
CA GLU A 230 -5.63 -16.51 0.97
C GLU A 230 -4.29 -16.92 0.36
N ALA A 231 -4.17 -18.18 -0.05
CA ALA A 231 -3.06 -18.65 -0.85
C ALA A 231 -3.52 -18.88 -2.31
N LYS A 232 -2.61 -18.61 -3.25
CA LYS A 232 -2.79 -18.91 -4.68
C LYS A 232 -1.59 -19.68 -5.20
N PHE A 233 -1.87 -20.86 -5.76
CA PHE A 233 -0.85 -21.71 -6.34
C PHE A 233 -0.68 -21.49 -7.84
N HIS A 234 0.53 -21.10 -8.25
CA HIS A 234 0.91 -20.89 -9.64
C HIS A 234 1.90 -21.96 -10.10
N GLY A 235 1.38 -23.05 -10.68
CA GLY A 235 2.22 -24.13 -11.22
C GLY A 235 2.78 -23.82 -12.62
N ALA A 236 4.03 -24.21 -12.88
CA ALA A 236 4.63 -24.18 -14.22
C ALA A 236 4.05 -25.30 -15.10
N GLY A 237 2.81 -25.11 -15.53
CA GLY A 237 1.97 -26.13 -16.18
C GLY A 237 1.20 -26.99 -15.18
N ARG A 238 0.48 -27.99 -15.70
CA ARG A 238 -0.42 -28.84 -14.92
C ARG A 238 -0.31 -30.30 -15.37
N GLU A 239 -0.50 -31.22 -14.44
CA GLU A 239 -0.71 -32.64 -14.68
C GLU A 239 -2.14 -33.05 -14.36
N ASP A 240 -2.59 -34.11 -15.02
CA ASP A 240 -3.88 -34.71 -14.72
C ASP A 240 -3.89 -35.39 -13.36
N ILE A 241 -5.10 -35.58 -12.82
CA ILE A 241 -5.31 -36.12 -11.48
C ILE A 241 -4.71 -37.52 -11.32
N ASP A 242 -4.74 -38.32 -12.38
CA ASP A 242 -4.21 -39.67 -12.42
C ASP A 242 -2.72 -39.72 -12.77
N VAL A 243 -2.05 -38.59 -13.01
CA VAL A 243 -0.62 -38.55 -13.36
C VAL A 243 0.24 -38.25 -12.11
N ARG A 244 1.40 -38.91 -12.02
CA ARG A 244 2.45 -38.61 -11.03
C ARG A 244 3.46 -37.61 -11.59
N MET A 245 4.03 -36.77 -10.73
CA MET A 245 5.09 -35.82 -11.07
C MET A 245 6.34 -36.16 -10.28
N LEU A 246 7.33 -36.79 -10.91
CA LEU A 246 8.54 -37.29 -10.24
C LEU A 246 9.79 -36.51 -10.70
N GLY A 247 10.97 -37.13 -10.66
CA GLY A 247 12.21 -36.55 -11.17
C GLY A 247 12.60 -35.29 -10.39
N THR A 248 12.87 -34.18 -11.06
CA THR A 248 13.20 -32.90 -10.40
C THR A 248 11.97 -32.17 -9.84
N GLY A 249 10.77 -32.74 -9.95
CA GLY A 249 9.51 -32.06 -9.62
C GLY A 249 9.13 -30.97 -10.62
N ARG A 250 7.94 -30.40 -10.43
CA ARG A 250 7.40 -29.28 -11.20
C ARG A 250 7.59 -27.96 -10.44
N PRO A 251 8.16 -26.91 -11.05
CA PRO A 251 8.24 -25.59 -10.43
C PRO A 251 6.86 -24.99 -10.14
N PHE A 252 6.77 -24.24 -9.04
CA PHE A 252 5.60 -23.48 -8.67
C PHE A 252 5.99 -22.19 -7.94
N VAL A 253 5.05 -21.25 -7.89
CA VAL A 253 5.08 -20.09 -6.98
C VAL A 253 3.79 -20.10 -6.17
N LEU A 254 3.91 -19.99 -4.85
CA LEU A 254 2.80 -19.83 -3.92
C LEU A 254 2.71 -18.35 -3.51
N GLU A 255 1.66 -17.68 -3.94
CA GLU A 255 1.33 -16.30 -3.54
C GLU A 255 0.47 -16.35 -2.27
N ILE A 256 0.96 -15.76 -1.18
CA ILE A 256 0.19 -15.57 0.05
C ILE A 256 -0.28 -14.14 0.11
N LYS A 257 -1.60 -13.94 0.10
CA LYS A 257 -2.23 -12.63 0.15
C LYS A 257 -2.39 -12.11 1.56
N GLU A 258 -2.15 -10.80 1.69
CA GLU A 258 -2.26 -10.04 2.94
C GLU A 258 -1.62 -10.73 4.17
N PRO A 259 -0.38 -11.26 4.06
CA PRO A 259 0.31 -11.90 5.18
C PRO A 259 0.49 -10.92 6.33
N LYS A 260 0.15 -11.33 7.56
CA LYS A 260 0.42 -10.50 8.75
C LYS A 260 1.83 -10.72 9.28
N ILE A 261 2.40 -11.89 9.02
CA ILE A 261 3.76 -12.27 9.37
C ILE A 261 4.51 -12.52 8.06
N ARG A 262 5.61 -11.79 7.86
CA ARG A 262 6.42 -11.86 6.63
C ARG A 262 7.74 -12.60 6.84
N LYS A 263 8.32 -12.47 8.04
CA LYS A 263 9.54 -13.18 8.43
C LYS A 263 9.17 -14.58 8.89
N ILE A 264 9.23 -15.53 7.96
CA ILE A 264 8.89 -16.93 8.20
C ILE A 264 10.13 -17.82 8.14
N ASP A 265 10.13 -18.89 8.93
CA ASP A 265 11.15 -19.93 8.91
C ASP A 265 10.78 -20.99 7.87
N LEU A 266 11.39 -20.90 6.69
CA LEU A 266 11.10 -21.81 5.58
C LEU A 266 11.55 -23.25 5.86
N GLU A 267 12.62 -23.44 6.63
CA GLU A 267 13.11 -24.80 6.97
C GLU A 267 12.09 -25.50 7.86
N LYS A 268 11.63 -24.83 8.91
CA LYS A 268 10.57 -25.34 9.79
C LYS A 268 9.27 -25.60 9.04
N ILE A 269 8.85 -24.69 8.17
CA ILE A 269 7.64 -24.87 7.34
C ILE A 269 7.80 -26.08 6.42
N ALA A 270 8.97 -26.28 5.81
CA ALA A 270 9.23 -27.42 4.95
C ALA A 270 9.14 -28.75 5.70
N GLU A 271 9.65 -28.81 6.94
CA GLU A 271 9.53 -29.98 7.83
C GLU A 271 8.05 -30.30 8.14
N GLU A 272 7.27 -29.31 8.58
CA GLU A 272 5.85 -29.50 8.88
C GLU A 272 5.04 -29.91 7.64
N VAL A 273 5.36 -29.34 6.48
CA VAL A 273 4.74 -29.72 5.20
C VAL A 273 5.09 -31.15 4.83
N ALA A 274 6.34 -31.59 5.04
CA ALA A 274 6.76 -32.95 4.75
C ALA A 274 6.02 -33.99 5.59
N GLU A 275 5.73 -33.68 6.86
CA GLU A 275 4.90 -34.52 7.74
C GLU A 275 3.45 -34.62 7.24
N VAL A 276 2.82 -33.50 6.88
CA VAL A 276 1.42 -33.47 6.40
C VAL A 276 1.28 -34.14 5.04
N ALA A 277 2.28 -33.97 4.17
CA ALA A 277 2.31 -34.47 2.81
C ALA A 277 2.88 -35.90 2.69
N GLU A 278 3.21 -36.56 3.80
CA GLU A 278 3.94 -37.82 3.83
C GLU A 278 3.35 -38.85 2.85
N GLY A 279 4.21 -39.36 1.97
CA GLY A 279 3.85 -40.37 0.97
C GLY A 279 2.96 -39.88 -0.18
N LYS A 280 2.52 -38.61 -0.19
CA LYS A 280 1.65 -38.01 -1.21
C LYS A 280 2.40 -37.03 -2.11
N THR A 281 3.02 -36.03 -1.52
CA THR A 281 3.79 -34.98 -2.22
C THR A 281 5.11 -34.69 -1.49
N GLU A 282 6.10 -34.21 -2.23
CA GLU A 282 7.36 -33.68 -1.68
C GLU A 282 7.54 -32.26 -2.23
N TYR A 283 8.02 -31.33 -1.41
CA TYR A 283 8.32 -29.95 -1.82
C TYR A 283 9.82 -29.71 -1.66
N LEU A 284 10.44 -29.12 -2.68
CA LEU A 284 11.88 -28.94 -2.87
C LEU A 284 12.20 -27.47 -3.12
#